data_AF-A0A5E4J2P2-F1
#
_entry.id   AF-A0A5E4J2P2-F1
#
_cell.length_a   1.000
_cell.length_b   1.000
_cell.length_c   1.000
_cell.angle_alpha   90.00
_cell.angle_beta   90.00
_cell.angle_gamma   90.00
#
_symmetry.space_group_name_H-M   'P 1'
#
loop_
_entity.id
_entity.type
_entity.pdbx_description
1 polymer ?
#
loop_
_entity_poly.entity_id
_entity_poly.type
_entity_poly.pdbx_seq_one_letter_code
_entity_poly.pdbx_strand_id
1 'polypeptide(L)'
;MSIPCEDLLWTTTNSSNNHLDPLIGLVLDISNYLDISFEPKLIKHNKAQAETFFKANIDKVNWDFLSCNTSLSESFFERHLDKINWNCASTILTELLVNKHLDKVNWQYLSCNTFLSESFFEHHLDKVDWSCLSKNTSLSESFFERHLDKIDWNCLSYNTSLSESFFERHLDKVNWNLLSCNTSLSESFFERHLDKVKESILWNSSISEEFLETKILGHINFDYSTLFIPPNTGYLLVLELAKYKYWGLSWNPNCSEAFYERHINEVSWHRLSNNSSISYQFIQKHIDKIEWRGLSANPLTREFVIKKFIKYLTYA
;
A
#
# COMPACT_ATOMS: atom_id res chain seq x y z
N MET A 1 -26.66 21.15 0.10
CA MET A 1 -26.44 20.86 -1.32
C MET A 1 -24.95 20.61 -1.47
N SER A 2 -24.52 19.34 -1.52
CA SER A 2 -23.10 18.99 -1.59
C SER A 2 -22.59 19.28 -2.99
N ILE A 3 -21.70 20.26 -3.12
CA ILE A 3 -21.00 20.51 -4.38
C ILE A 3 -20.10 19.29 -4.63
N PRO A 4 -20.18 18.61 -5.79
CA PRO A 4 -19.30 17.50 -6.07
C PRO A 4 -17.87 18.04 -6.23
N CYS A 5 -17.04 17.88 -5.21
CA CYS A 5 -15.64 18.30 -5.19
C CYS A 5 -14.80 17.74 -6.36
N GLU A 6 -15.32 16.71 -7.01
CA GLU A 6 -14.69 15.99 -8.11
C GLU A 6 -14.72 16.77 -9.44
N ASP A 7 -15.75 17.61 -9.66
CA ASP A 7 -15.86 18.47 -10.85
C ASP A 7 -14.93 19.70 -10.76
N LEU A 8 -14.74 20.21 -9.54
CA LEU A 8 -13.80 21.30 -9.25
C LEU A 8 -12.34 20.86 -9.46
N LEU A 9 -11.99 19.64 -9.04
CA LEU A 9 -10.65 19.07 -9.21
C LEU A 9 -10.27 18.92 -10.69
N TRP A 10 -11.17 18.39 -11.53
CA TRP A 10 -10.93 18.24 -12.97
C TRP A 10 -10.62 19.58 -13.64
N THR A 11 -11.34 20.64 -13.23
CA THR A 11 -11.23 21.98 -13.81
C THR A 11 -9.89 22.63 -13.46
N THR A 12 -9.38 22.43 -12.25
CA THR A 12 -8.06 22.94 -11.81
C THR A 12 -6.88 22.21 -12.43
N THR A 13 -7.01 20.92 -12.74
CA THR A 13 -5.93 20.12 -13.35
C THR A 13 -5.76 20.37 -14.85
N ASN A 14 -6.77 20.92 -15.54
CA ASN A 14 -6.77 21.10 -16.99
C ASN A 14 -6.85 22.57 -17.45
N SER A 15 -6.85 23.55 -16.53
CA SER A 15 -6.85 24.98 -16.87
C SER A 15 -5.42 25.52 -17.02
N SER A 16 -5.16 26.28 -18.08
CA SER A 16 -3.90 27.02 -18.24
C SER A 16 -3.78 28.15 -17.20
N ASN A 17 -2.53 28.47 -16.82
CA ASN A 17 -2.08 29.25 -15.64
C ASN A 17 -2.87 30.51 -15.23
N ASN A 18 -3.65 31.14 -16.11
CA ASN A 18 -4.27 32.44 -15.83
C ASN A 18 -5.61 32.37 -15.07
N HIS A 19 -6.11 31.17 -14.75
CA HIS A 19 -7.38 30.98 -14.00
C HIS A 19 -7.21 30.19 -12.70
N LEU A 20 -5.98 29.86 -12.30
CA LEU A 20 -5.69 29.00 -11.15
C LEU A 20 -5.89 29.71 -9.80
N ASP A 21 -5.47 30.97 -9.69
CA ASP A 21 -5.51 31.73 -8.43
C ASP A 21 -6.94 32.03 -7.90
N PRO A 22 -7.93 32.38 -8.74
CA PRO A 22 -9.32 32.56 -8.29
C PRO A 22 -10.00 31.25 -7.88
N LEU A 23 -9.63 30.14 -8.52
CA LEU A 23 -10.16 28.80 -8.25
C LEU A 23 -9.63 28.24 -6.92
N ILE A 24 -8.35 28.50 -6.61
CA ILE A 24 -7.77 28.23 -5.29
C ILE A 24 -8.47 29.11 -4.24
N GLY A 25 -8.70 30.39 -4.51
CA GLY A 25 -9.49 31.28 -3.64
C GLY A 25 -10.87 30.69 -3.30
N LEU A 26 -11.56 30.13 -4.29
CA LEU A 26 -12.87 29.49 -4.09
C LEU A 26 -12.80 28.22 -3.22
N VAL A 27 -11.80 27.36 -3.43
CA VAL A 27 -11.56 26.14 -2.62
C VAL A 27 -11.23 26.49 -1.17
N LEU A 28 -10.48 27.58 -0.96
CA LEU A 28 -10.14 28.12 0.35
C LEU A 28 -11.36 28.73 1.05
N ASP A 29 -12.23 29.44 0.32
CA ASP A 29 -13.46 30.04 0.87
C ASP A 29 -14.49 29.00 1.31
N ILE A 30 -14.60 27.87 0.59
CA ILE A 30 -15.52 26.77 0.93
C ILE A 30 -14.91 25.71 1.86
N SER A 31 -13.62 25.82 2.21
CA SER A 31 -12.89 24.85 3.05
C SER A 31 -13.50 24.66 4.44
N ASN A 32 -14.21 25.66 4.98
CA ASN A 32 -14.96 25.55 6.23
C ASN A 32 -16.14 24.54 6.16
N TYR A 33 -16.46 24.00 4.97
CA TYR A 33 -17.55 23.07 4.73
C TYR A 33 -17.10 21.71 4.15
N LEU A 34 -15.79 21.51 3.96
CA LEU A 34 -15.23 20.29 3.37
C LEU A 34 -14.68 19.37 4.48
N ASP A 35 -15.01 18.08 4.41
CA ASP A 35 -14.39 17.04 5.24
C ASP A 35 -12.91 16.89 4.85
N ILE A 36 -11.98 17.17 5.76
CA ILE A 36 -10.57 17.57 5.47
C ILE A 36 -9.67 16.37 5.07
N SER A 37 -10.24 15.27 4.57
CA SER A 37 -9.48 14.13 4.05
C SER A 37 -8.79 14.36 2.68
N PHE A 38 -8.76 15.61 2.18
CA PHE A 38 -8.42 15.96 0.78
C PHE A 38 -6.97 16.40 0.51
N GLU A 39 -6.03 16.10 1.39
CA GLU A 39 -4.73 16.80 1.40
C GLU A 39 -3.57 16.23 0.52
N PRO A 40 -3.38 14.91 0.28
CA PRO A 40 -2.09 14.45 -0.24
C PRO A 40 -1.73 14.89 -1.68
N LYS A 41 -2.70 15.09 -2.56
CA LYS A 41 -2.46 15.38 -3.99
C LYS A 41 -2.39 16.88 -4.32
N LEU A 42 -3.12 17.72 -3.58
CA LEU A 42 -3.10 19.19 -3.77
C LEU A 42 -1.75 19.79 -3.32
N ILE A 43 -1.15 19.18 -2.30
CA ILE A 43 0.03 19.69 -1.59
C ILE A 43 1.34 19.38 -2.34
N LYS A 44 1.41 18.24 -3.06
CA LYS A 44 2.62 17.81 -3.78
C LYS A 44 3.10 18.80 -4.86
N HIS A 45 2.18 19.58 -5.44
CA HIS A 45 2.51 20.53 -6.50
C HIS A 45 2.59 22.00 -6.05
N ASN A 46 2.17 22.33 -4.82
CA ASN A 46 2.06 23.73 -4.34
C ASN A 46 2.56 23.91 -2.88
N LYS A 47 3.76 23.42 -2.58
CA LYS A 47 4.38 23.43 -1.23
C LYS A 47 4.30 24.78 -0.50
N ALA A 48 4.63 25.88 -1.20
CA ALA A 48 4.64 27.22 -0.62
C ALA A 48 3.23 27.78 -0.32
N GLN A 49 2.24 27.45 -1.16
CA GLN A 49 0.85 27.88 -0.97
C GLN A 49 0.19 27.08 0.15
N ALA A 50 0.50 25.77 0.26
CA ALA A 50 0.04 24.93 1.35
C ALA A 50 0.52 25.46 2.72
N GLU A 51 1.81 25.76 2.87
CA GLU A 51 2.33 26.30 4.14
C GLU A 51 1.70 27.65 4.50
N THR A 52 1.44 28.52 3.51
CA THR A 52 0.75 29.81 3.72
C THR A 52 -0.70 29.61 4.18
N PHE A 53 -1.42 28.66 3.57
CA PHE A 53 -2.78 28.30 3.96
C PHE A 53 -2.86 27.79 5.40
N PHE A 54 -1.96 26.88 5.79
CA PHE A 54 -1.95 26.33 7.15
C PHE A 54 -1.58 27.39 8.19
N LYS A 55 -0.65 28.30 7.89
CA LYS A 55 -0.35 29.45 8.75
C LYS A 55 -1.57 30.34 8.99
N ALA A 56 -2.40 30.56 7.96
CA ALA A 56 -3.61 31.37 8.07
C ALA A 56 -4.77 30.68 8.82
N ASN A 57 -4.73 29.34 8.97
CA ASN A 57 -5.82 28.53 9.53
C ASN A 57 -5.38 27.67 10.72
N ILE A 58 -4.33 28.08 11.43
CA ILE A 58 -3.62 27.26 12.43
C ILE A 58 -4.48 26.74 13.60
N ASP A 59 -5.62 27.39 13.87
CA ASP A 59 -6.53 27.02 14.95
C ASP A 59 -7.67 26.09 14.51
N LYS A 60 -7.79 25.83 13.19
CA LYS A 60 -8.84 24.99 12.59
C LYS A 60 -8.31 23.67 12.00
N VAL A 61 -7.00 23.51 11.96
CA VAL A 61 -6.34 22.35 11.34
C VAL A 61 -6.28 21.16 12.30
N ASN A 62 -6.41 19.94 11.73
CA ASN A 62 -6.18 18.72 12.48
C ASN A 62 -4.66 18.46 12.59
N TRP A 63 -4.12 18.62 13.80
CA TRP A 63 -2.69 18.48 14.07
C TRP A 63 -2.17 17.04 13.93
N ASP A 64 -3.00 16.02 14.09
CA ASP A 64 -2.58 14.63 13.87
C ASP A 64 -2.23 14.41 12.39
N PHE A 65 -3.08 14.92 11.50
CA PHE A 65 -2.83 14.84 10.06
C PHE A 65 -1.65 15.72 9.65
N LEU A 66 -1.62 16.96 10.14
CA LEU A 66 -0.60 17.94 9.80
C LEU A 66 0.81 17.48 10.21
N SER A 67 0.92 16.75 11.32
CA SER A 67 2.18 16.23 11.85
C SER A 67 2.79 15.13 10.98
N CYS A 68 2.03 14.48 10.11
CA CYS A 68 2.54 13.52 9.11
C CYS A 68 2.95 14.19 7.79
N ASN A 69 2.84 15.52 7.66
CA ASN A 69 2.94 16.19 6.38
C ASN A 69 4.40 16.50 5.98
N THR A 70 4.93 15.73 5.03
CA THR A 70 6.29 15.88 4.47
C THR A 70 6.49 17.15 3.63
N SER A 71 5.42 17.88 3.30
CA SER A 71 5.48 19.10 2.50
C SER A 71 5.61 20.36 3.35
N LEU A 72 5.46 20.28 4.67
CA LEU A 72 5.73 21.42 5.55
C LEU A 72 7.23 21.54 5.81
N SER A 73 7.70 22.77 6.00
CA SER A 73 9.08 22.99 6.41
C SER A 73 9.31 22.59 7.88
N GLU A 74 10.52 22.17 8.21
CA GLU A 74 10.93 21.92 9.60
C GLU A 74 10.69 23.16 10.49
N SER A 75 10.97 24.36 9.94
CA SER A 75 10.75 25.64 10.62
C SER A 75 9.28 25.92 10.98
N PHE A 76 8.34 25.25 10.29
CA PHE A 76 6.92 25.31 10.64
C PHE A 76 6.68 24.49 11.92
N PHE A 77 7.17 23.26 11.98
CA PHE A 77 7.03 22.40 13.16
C PHE A 77 7.76 22.97 14.39
N GLU A 78 8.95 23.56 14.21
CA GLU A 78 9.71 24.23 15.30
C GLU A 78 8.90 25.35 15.99
N ARG A 79 8.00 26.02 15.26
CA ARG A 79 7.16 27.11 15.80
C ARG A 79 5.91 26.62 16.53
N HIS A 80 5.60 25.32 16.44
CA HIS A 80 4.34 24.74 16.91
C HIS A 80 4.55 23.42 17.66
N LEU A 81 5.70 23.25 18.33
CA LEU A 81 6.09 22.03 19.05
C LEU A 81 5.09 21.60 20.14
N ASP A 82 4.28 22.53 20.64
CA ASP A 82 3.22 22.31 21.62
C ASP A 82 1.95 21.68 21.01
N LYS A 83 1.75 21.86 19.69
CA LYS A 83 0.58 21.35 18.98
C LYS A 83 0.84 20.08 18.17
N ILE A 84 2.11 19.77 17.84
CA ILE A 84 2.42 18.60 17.02
C ILE A 84 2.10 17.28 17.72
N ASN A 85 1.57 16.33 16.95
CA ASN A 85 1.52 14.94 17.34
C ASN A 85 2.89 14.31 17.09
N TRP A 86 3.63 14.08 18.17
CA TRP A 86 4.99 13.54 18.11
C TRP A 86 5.08 12.11 17.58
N ASN A 87 4.02 11.30 17.71
CA ASN A 87 3.99 9.97 17.10
C ASN A 87 4.04 10.07 15.58
N CYS A 88 3.15 10.88 15.01
CA CYS A 88 3.04 11.17 13.59
C CYS A 88 4.30 11.85 13.05
N ALA A 89 4.75 12.92 13.71
CA ALA A 89 5.92 13.69 13.31
C ALA A 89 7.20 12.86 13.28
N SER A 90 7.38 11.92 14.23
CA SER A 90 8.59 11.08 14.30
C SER A 90 8.90 10.33 13.00
N THR A 91 7.93 10.13 12.11
CA THR A 91 8.13 9.49 10.80
C THR A 91 8.77 10.39 9.74
N ILE A 92 8.76 11.72 9.93
CA ILE A 92 9.18 12.72 8.92
C ILE A 92 10.22 13.74 9.42
N LEU A 93 10.52 13.78 10.72
CA LEU A 93 11.47 14.75 11.28
C LEU A 93 12.91 14.44 10.86
N THR A 94 13.73 15.50 10.75
CA THR A 94 15.17 15.41 10.50
C THR A 94 15.94 15.10 11.79
N GLU A 95 17.18 14.63 11.65
CA GLU A 95 18.05 14.38 12.80
C GLU A 95 18.26 15.62 13.68
N LEU A 96 18.32 16.82 13.09
CA LEU A 96 18.53 18.06 13.83
C LEU A 96 17.41 18.27 14.85
N LEU A 97 16.15 18.17 14.42
CA LEU A 97 15.01 18.38 15.30
C LEU A 97 14.83 17.24 16.30
N VAL A 98 15.05 16.01 15.85
CA VAL A 98 14.97 14.81 16.70
C VAL A 98 15.98 14.90 17.85
N ASN A 99 17.22 15.29 17.57
CA ASN A 99 18.27 15.43 18.59
C ASN A 99 17.92 16.49 19.65
N LYS A 100 17.19 17.55 19.30
CA LYS A 100 16.73 18.58 20.26
C LYS A 100 15.58 18.10 21.15
N HIS A 101 14.86 17.04 20.75
CA HIS A 101 13.58 16.63 21.37
C HIS A 101 13.47 15.11 21.56
N LEU A 102 14.58 14.45 21.89
CA LEU A 102 14.65 13.00 22.09
C LEU A 102 13.71 12.48 23.20
N ASP A 103 13.30 13.34 24.12
CA ASP A 103 12.35 13.05 25.20
C ASP A 103 10.89 12.97 24.74
N LYS A 104 10.58 13.53 23.56
CA LYS A 104 9.20 13.63 23.03
C LYS A 104 8.91 12.66 21.88
N VAL A 105 9.94 12.24 21.15
CA VAL A 105 9.78 11.38 19.98
C VAL A 105 9.30 9.98 20.35
N ASN A 106 8.60 9.35 19.42
CA ASN A 106 8.22 7.96 19.53
C ASN A 106 9.22 7.09 18.78
N TRP A 107 10.00 6.30 19.52
CA TRP A 107 11.08 5.49 18.97
C TRP A 107 10.62 4.43 17.96
N GLN A 108 9.40 3.90 18.09
CA GLN A 108 8.85 2.96 17.13
C GLN A 108 8.64 3.64 15.77
N TYR A 109 7.97 4.80 15.75
CA TYR A 109 7.74 5.56 14.52
C TYR A 109 9.04 6.17 13.97
N LEU A 110 9.95 6.58 14.84
CA LEU A 110 11.27 7.10 14.47
C LEU A 110 12.12 6.02 13.78
N SER A 111 11.99 4.75 14.18
CA SER A 111 12.69 3.63 13.56
C SER A 111 12.23 3.36 12.12
N CYS A 112 11.00 3.75 11.78
CA CYS A 112 10.49 3.74 10.40
C CYS A 112 10.89 4.97 9.57
N ASN A 113 11.52 5.98 10.17
CA ASN A 113 11.84 7.23 9.49
C ASN A 113 12.97 7.03 8.48
N THR A 114 12.71 7.40 7.22
CA THR A 114 13.66 7.24 6.11
C THR A 114 14.56 8.46 5.87
N PHE A 115 14.41 9.52 6.65
CA PHE A 115 15.23 10.73 6.62
C PHE A 115 16.40 10.69 7.61
N LEU A 116 16.42 9.74 8.54
CA LEU A 116 17.49 9.58 9.53
C LEU A 116 18.59 8.67 8.97
N SER A 117 19.84 8.99 9.30
CA SER A 117 20.99 8.22 8.88
C SER A 117 21.19 6.96 9.73
N GLU A 118 21.92 6.00 9.16
CA GLU A 118 22.41 4.86 9.92
C GLU A 118 23.21 5.28 11.16
N SER A 119 24.04 6.34 11.04
CA SER A 119 24.82 6.85 12.18
C SER A 119 23.92 7.27 13.34
N PHE A 120 22.80 7.93 13.06
CA PHE A 120 21.83 8.29 14.09
C PHE A 120 21.31 7.05 14.83
N PHE A 121 20.94 5.99 14.10
CA PHE A 121 20.45 4.74 14.69
C PHE A 121 21.55 3.98 15.45
N GLU A 122 22.79 3.96 14.95
CA GLU A 122 23.95 3.34 15.62
C GLU A 122 24.21 3.96 17.01
N HIS A 123 23.92 5.25 17.19
CA HIS A 123 24.05 5.92 18.49
C HIS A 123 22.90 5.61 19.47
N HIS A 124 21.81 4.98 19.01
CA HIS A 124 20.58 4.79 19.78
C HIS A 124 20.01 3.37 19.70
N LEU A 125 20.87 2.37 19.48
CA LEU A 125 20.49 0.96 19.29
C LEU A 125 19.70 0.34 20.47
N ASP A 126 19.79 0.93 21.66
CA ASP A 126 19.07 0.53 22.87
C ASP A 126 17.61 0.99 22.89
N LYS A 127 17.23 1.95 22.03
CA LYS A 127 15.89 2.57 22.03
C LYS A 127 15.06 2.23 20.80
N VAL A 128 15.71 1.91 19.69
CA VAL A 128 15.06 1.64 18.40
C VAL A 128 14.15 0.40 18.46
N ASP A 129 13.11 0.42 17.64
CA ASP A 129 12.29 -0.75 17.36
C ASP A 129 12.90 -1.51 16.17
N TRP A 130 13.40 -2.71 16.44
CA TRP A 130 14.10 -3.52 15.45
C TRP A 130 13.19 -4.07 14.34
N SER A 131 11.89 -4.30 14.60
CA SER A 131 10.93 -4.68 13.56
C SER A 131 10.70 -3.54 12.58
N CYS A 132 10.58 -2.31 13.09
CA CYS A 132 10.47 -1.09 12.30
C CYS A 132 11.74 -0.80 11.49
N LEU A 133 12.93 -0.89 12.10
CA LEU A 133 14.20 -0.74 11.38
C LEU A 133 14.36 -1.79 10.28
N SER A 134 13.96 -3.03 10.53
CA SER A 134 14.06 -4.12 9.54
C SER A 134 13.19 -3.88 8.31
N LYS A 135 12.11 -3.10 8.42
CA LYS A 135 11.29 -2.65 7.28
C LYS A 135 11.79 -1.37 6.62
N ASN A 136 12.74 -0.67 7.25
CA ASN A 136 13.18 0.64 6.80
C ASN A 136 14.01 0.49 5.51
N THR A 137 13.49 1.02 4.41
CA THR A 137 14.08 0.90 3.07
C THR A 137 15.24 1.86 2.83
N SER A 138 15.51 2.78 3.76
CA SER A 138 16.64 3.71 3.68
C SER A 138 17.96 3.14 4.23
N LEU A 139 17.90 2.04 4.97
CA LEU A 139 19.07 1.40 5.58
C LEU A 139 19.75 0.44 4.61
N SER A 140 21.07 0.41 4.64
CA SER A 140 21.88 -0.46 3.77
C SER A 140 21.92 -1.90 4.28
N GLU A 141 22.22 -2.82 3.36
CA GLU A 141 22.60 -4.20 3.72
C GLU A 141 23.73 -4.23 4.76
N SER A 142 24.70 -3.31 4.65
CA SER A 142 25.83 -3.27 5.57
C SER A 142 25.42 -2.97 7.01
N PHE A 143 24.38 -2.17 7.20
CA PHE A 143 23.79 -1.92 8.53
C PHE A 143 23.20 -3.22 9.08
N PHE A 144 22.39 -3.92 8.30
CA PHE A 144 21.77 -5.17 8.73
C PHE A 144 22.80 -6.27 9.00
N GLU A 145 23.86 -6.39 8.19
CA GLU A 145 24.95 -7.35 8.40
C GLU A 145 25.68 -7.14 9.74
N ARG A 146 25.74 -5.91 10.26
CA ARG A 146 26.34 -5.61 11.57
C ARG A 146 25.45 -6.02 12.76
N HIS A 147 24.15 -6.21 12.54
CA HIS A 147 23.14 -6.36 13.60
C HIS A 147 22.21 -7.57 13.38
N LEU A 148 22.72 -8.64 12.75
CA LEU A 148 21.94 -9.83 12.37
C LEU A 148 21.24 -10.55 13.54
N ASP A 149 21.74 -10.36 14.76
CA ASP A 149 21.21 -10.93 16.00
C ASP A 149 20.00 -10.17 16.56
N LYS A 150 19.78 -8.93 16.12
CA LYS A 150 18.71 -8.04 16.62
C LYS A 150 17.57 -7.82 15.64
N ILE A 151 17.87 -7.91 14.34
CA ILE A 151 16.89 -7.67 13.28
C ILE A 151 15.73 -8.67 13.35
N ASP A 152 14.56 -8.19 12.94
CA ASP A 152 13.39 -9.03 12.74
C ASP A 152 13.39 -9.58 11.32
N TRP A 153 13.75 -10.86 11.18
CA TRP A 153 13.81 -11.55 9.91
C TRP A 153 12.48 -11.62 9.17
N ASN A 154 11.34 -11.62 9.87
CA ASN A 154 10.03 -11.57 9.20
C ASN A 154 9.86 -10.23 8.49
N CYS A 155 10.13 -9.14 9.21
CA CYS A 155 10.07 -7.78 8.68
C CYS A 155 11.08 -7.56 7.54
N LEU A 156 12.31 -8.06 7.70
CA LEU A 156 13.38 -7.93 6.72
C LEU A 156 13.08 -8.71 5.43
N SER A 157 12.41 -9.87 5.52
CA SER A 157 12.05 -10.69 4.35
C SER A 157 11.09 -9.98 3.40
N TYR A 158 10.30 -9.03 3.89
CA TYR A 158 9.41 -8.20 3.07
C TYR A 158 10.07 -6.86 2.63
N ASN A 159 11.30 -6.60 3.05
CA ASN A 159 11.98 -5.35 2.74
C ASN A 159 12.43 -5.35 1.25
N THR A 160 11.90 -4.42 0.48
CA THR A 160 12.12 -4.32 -0.96
C THR A 160 13.40 -3.59 -1.35
N SER A 161 14.16 -3.02 -0.39
CA SER A 161 15.43 -2.32 -0.67
C SER A 161 16.65 -3.26 -0.71
N LEU A 162 16.50 -4.51 -0.26
CA LEU A 162 17.60 -5.47 -0.17
C LEU A 162 17.74 -6.27 -1.46
N SER A 163 18.98 -6.62 -1.81
CA SER A 163 19.28 -7.39 -3.01
C SER A 163 18.99 -8.88 -2.83
N GLU A 164 18.78 -9.58 -3.95
CA GLU A 164 18.77 -11.05 -3.96
C GLU A 164 20.05 -11.62 -3.33
N SER A 165 21.21 -11.00 -3.59
CA SER A 165 22.49 -11.47 -3.06
C SER A 165 22.57 -11.44 -1.53
N PHE A 166 21.86 -10.52 -0.89
CA PHE A 166 21.73 -10.49 0.57
C PHE A 166 20.92 -11.69 1.05
N PHE A 167 19.75 -11.91 0.46
CA PHE A 167 18.90 -13.04 0.84
C PHE A 167 19.55 -14.40 0.56
N GLU A 168 20.31 -14.54 -0.54
CA GLU A 168 21.10 -15.76 -0.84
C GLU A 168 22.07 -16.13 0.28
N ARG A 169 22.62 -15.15 1.01
CA ARG A 169 23.53 -15.40 2.14
C ARG A 169 22.81 -15.85 3.42
N HIS A 170 21.50 -15.63 3.53
CA HIS A 170 20.72 -15.81 4.77
C HIS A 170 19.42 -16.61 4.58
N LEU A 171 19.38 -17.51 3.58
CA LEU A 171 18.20 -18.28 3.19
C LEU A 171 17.61 -19.16 4.31
N ASP A 172 18.39 -19.47 5.34
CA ASP A 172 18.01 -20.26 6.51
C ASP A 172 17.23 -19.43 7.56
N LYS A 173 17.35 -18.10 7.52
CA LYS A 173 16.74 -17.19 8.50
C LYS A 173 15.51 -16.47 7.98
N VAL A 174 15.43 -16.28 6.67
CA VAL A 174 14.31 -15.57 6.03
C VAL A 174 12.99 -16.31 6.22
N ASN A 175 11.92 -15.54 6.33
CA ASN A 175 10.57 -16.05 6.26
C ASN A 175 10.16 -16.17 4.80
N TRP A 176 10.20 -17.39 4.27
CA TRP A 176 9.84 -17.67 2.88
C TRP A 176 8.42 -17.28 2.49
N ASN A 177 7.47 -17.27 3.44
CA ASN A 177 6.12 -16.80 3.17
C ASN A 177 6.11 -15.28 2.88
N LEU A 178 6.88 -14.50 3.64
CA LEU A 178 6.97 -13.06 3.41
C LEU A 178 7.88 -12.72 2.22
N LEU A 179 8.95 -13.48 2.05
CA LEU A 179 9.90 -13.35 0.94
C LEU A 179 9.22 -13.64 -0.41
N SER A 180 8.33 -14.63 -0.48
CA SER A 180 7.55 -14.93 -1.68
C SER A 180 6.59 -13.81 -2.09
N CYS A 181 6.16 -12.94 -1.17
CA CYS A 181 5.41 -11.70 -1.49
C CYS A 181 6.32 -10.49 -1.80
N ASN A 182 7.64 -10.63 -1.70
CA ASN A 182 8.55 -9.51 -1.89
C ASN A 182 8.67 -9.18 -3.39
N THR A 183 8.24 -7.98 -3.76
CA THR A 183 8.15 -7.54 -5.15
C THR A 183 9.49 -7.12 -5.75
N SER A 184 10.56 -7.01 -4.95
CA SER A 184 11.90 -6.68 -5.46
C SER A 184 12.67 -7.89 -5.99
N LEU A 185 12.19 -9.10 -5.72
CA LEU A 185 12.86 -10.34 -6.12
C LEU A 185 12.37 -10.81 -7.49
N SER A 186 13.29 -11.36 -8.29
CA SER A 186 12.98 -11.84 -9.63
C SER A 186 12.41 -13.26 -9.63
N GLU A 187 11.72 -13.60 -10.72
CA GLU A 187 11.33 -14.97 -11.02
C GLU A 187 12.53 -15.93 -11.02
N SER A 188 13.69 -15.48 -11.50
CA SER A 188 14.91 -16.30 -11.53
C SER A 188 15.39 -16.68 -10.12
N PHE A 189 15.20 -15.80 -9.14
CA PHE A 189 15.50 -16.09 -7.74
C PHE A 189 14.57 -17.18 -7.22
N PHE A 190 13.26 -17.03 -7.43
CA PHE A 190 12.29 -18.02 -7.01
C PHE A 190 12.46 -19.36 -7.74
N GLU A 191 12.87 -19.35 -9.01
CA GLU A 191 13.14 -20.57 -9.79
C GLU A 191 14.29 -21.41 -9.20
N ARG A 192 15.35 -20.75 -8.69
CA ARG A 192 16.47 -21.44 -8.03
C ARG A 192 16.08 -22.09 -6.70
N HIS A 193 15.01 -21.61 -6.07
CA HIS A 193 14.57 -22.01 -4.72
C HIS A 193 13.12 -22.48 -4.68
N LEU A 194 12.63 -23.11 -5.76
CA LEU A 194 11.23 -23.54 -5.92
C LEU A 194 10.72 -24.42 -4.77
N ASP A 195 11.58 -25.23 -4.16
CA ASP A 195 11.26 -26.09 -3.03
C ASP A 195 10.90 -25.32 -1.75
N LYS A 196 11.35 -24.06 -1.64
CA LYS A 196 11.11 -23.21 -0.47
C LYS A 196 9.99 -22.19 -0.68
N VAL A 197 9.69 -21.86 -1.94
CA VAL A 197 8.63 -20.92 -2.32
C VAL A 197 7.30 -21.32 -1.67
N LYS A 198 6.59 -20.33 -1.14
CA LYS A 198 5.30 -20.52 -0.48
C LYS A 198 4.15 -20.03 -1.35
N GLU A 199 2.93 -20.48 -1.02
CA GLU A 199 1.68 -20.08 -1.68
C GLU A 199 1.51 -18.57 -1.77
N SER A 200 2.18 -17.83 -0.88
CA SER A 200 2.17 -16.38 -0.87
C SER A 200 2.64 -15.71 -2.15
N ILE A 201 3.46 -16.40 -2.96
CA ILE A 201 3.89 -15.91 -4.28
C ILE A 201 2.72 -15.65 -5.23
N LEU A 202 1.56 -16.30 -5.02
CA LEU A 202 0.36 -16.10 -5.85
C LEU A 202 -0.22 -14.69 -5.71
N TRP A 203 0.10 -13.97 -4.64
CA TRP A 203 -0.27 -12.57 -4.44
C TRP A 203 0.86 -11.59 -4.81
N ASN A 204 2.00 -12.08 -5.28
CA ASN A 204 3.12 -11.23 -5.67
C ASN A 204 2.85 -10.58 -7.02
N SER A 205 2.76 -9.25 -7.03
CA SER A 205 2.48 -8.44 -8.21
C SER A 205 3.72 -8.10 -9.05
N SER A 206 4.91 -8.63 -8.72
CA SER A 206 6.08 -8.56 -9.63
C SER A 206 6.22 -9.80 -10.50
N ILE A 207 5.50 -10.88 -10.19
CA ILE A 207 5.59 -12.16 -10.88
C ILE A 207 4.59 -12.21 -12.04
N SER A 208 5.03 -12.75 -13.17
CA SER A 208 4.22 -12.90 -14.38
C SER A 208 3.24 -14.06 -14.28
N GLU A 209 2.13 -13.95 -15.01
CA GLU A 209 1.17 -15.05 -15.18
C GLU A 209 1.85 -16.32 -15.69
N GLU A 210 2.75 -16.20 -16.68
CA GLU A 210 3.45 -17.33 -17.29
C GLU A 210 4.28 -18.10 -16.27
N PHE A 211 5.04 -17.40 -15.43
CA PHE A 211 5.83 -18.04 -14.39
C PHE A 211 4.94 -18.72 -13.35
N LEU A 212 3.86 -18.06 -12.94
CA LEU A 212 2.90 -18.65 -12.01
C LEU A 212 2.36 -19.96 -12.60
N GLU A 213 1.81 -19.94 -13.82
CA GLU A 213 1.21 -21.11 -14.48
C GLU A 213 2.21 -22.25 -14.67
N THR A 214 3.39 -21.95 -15.21
CA THR A 214 4.32 -22.97 -15.71
C THR A 214 5.26 -23.50 -14.64
N LYS A 215 5.62 -22.68 -13.63
CA LYS A 215 6.63 -23.02 -12.61
C LYS A 215 6.09 -23.12 -11.21
N ILE A 216 5.04 -22.39 -10.86
CA ILE A 216 4.55 -22.33 -9.47
C ILE A 216 3.37 -23.26 -9.23
N LEU A 217 2.39 -23.20 -10.13
CA LEU A 217 1.09 -23.86 -9.96
C LEU A 217 1.17 -25.38 -9.82
N GLY A 218 2.21 -26.01 -10.36
CA GLY A 218 2.48 -27.45 -10.22
C GLY A 218 3.46 -27.81 -9.10
N HIS A 219 4.14 -26.84 -8.50
CA HIS A 219 5.23 -27.06 -7.54
C HIS A 219 4.84 -26.73 -6.10
N ILE A 220 3.94 -25.78 -5.88
CA ILE A 220 3.53 -25.43 -4.51
C ILE A 220 2.65 -26.53 -3.93
N ASN A 221 3.16 -27.15 -2.87
CA ASN A 221 2.34 -27.96 -1.97
C ASN A 221 1.74 -27.02 -0.92
N PHE A 222 0.47 -26.71 -1.07
CA PHE A 222 -0.26 -25.88 -0.12
C PHE A 222 -0.37 -26.61 1.22
N ASP A 223 0.01 -25.93 2.30
CA ASP A 223 -0.15 -26.46 3.64
C ASP A 223 -1.57 -26.20 4.14
N TYR A 224 -2.47 -27.10 3.76
CA TYR A 224 -3.88 -27.03 4.12
C TYR A 224 -4.17 -27.34 5.60
N SER A 225 -3.15 -27.63 6.41
CA SER A 225 -3.33 -27.86 7.86
C SER A 225 -3.81 -26.62 8.61
N THR A 226 -3.65 -25.44 8.00
CA THR A 226 -4.16 -24.15 8.52
C THR A 226 -5.61 -23.86 8.13
N LEU A 227 -6.17 -24.61 7.16
CA LEU A 227 -7.59 -24.54 6.81
C LEU A 227 -8.38 -25.46 7.75
N PHE A 228 -9.44 -24.92 8.38
CA PHE A 228 -10.34 -25.71 9.20
C PHE A 228 -11.18 -26.62 8.29
N ILE A 229 -10.75 -27.87 8.13
CA ILE A 229 -11.39 -28.85 7.24
C ILE A 229 -12.11 -29.91 8.09
N PRO A 230 -13.44 -30.08 7.94
CA PRO A 230 -14.18 -31.16 8.59
C PRO A 230 -13.68 -32.55 8.14
N PRO A 231 -13.68 -33.58 9.01
CA PRO A 231 -12.93 -34.82 8.78
C PRO A 231 -13.33 -35.71 7.59
N ASN A 232 -14.38 -35.39 6.83
CA ASN A 232 -15.03 -36.33 5.89
C ASN A 232 -15.00 -35.91 4.41
N THR A 233 -14.16 -34.97 3.99
CA THR A 233 -14.21 -34.37 2.64
C THR A 233 -13.14 -34.86 1.66
N GLY A 234 -12.79 -36.15 1.61
CA GLY A 234 -11.67 -36.67 0.80
C GLY A 234 -11.63 -36.31 -0.71
N TYR A 235 -12.77 -36.03 -1.36
CA TYR A 235 -12.83 -35.55 -2.77
C TYR A 235 -13.17 -34.05 -2.87
N LEU A 236 -13.93 -33.53 -1.90
CA LEU A 236 -14.20 -32.10 -1.75
C LEU A 236 -12.94 -31.30 -1.42
N LEU A 237 -11.97 -31.94 -0.75
CA LEU A 237 -10.65 -31.40 -0.45
C LEU A 237 -10.02 -30.89 -1.75
N VAL A 238 -9.76 -31.75 -2.73
CA VAL A 238 -9.07 -31.41 -3.99
C VAL A 238 -9.74 -30.24 -4.74
N LEU A 239 -11.08 -30.16 -4.70
CA LEU A 239 -11.82 -29.03 -5.26
C LEU A 239 -11.70 -27.75 -4.43
N GLU A 240 -11.70 -27.83 -3.10
CA GLU A 240 -11.44 -26.70 -2.19
C GLU A 240 -9.98 -26.22 -2.28
N LEU A 241 -9.04 -27.14 -2.46
CA LEU A 241 -7.61 -26.92 -2.67
C LEU A 241 -7.35 -26.14 -3.97
N ALA A 242 -7.96 -26.58 -5.08
CA ALA A 242 -7.92 -25.87 -6.36
C ALA A 242 -8.55 -24.48 -6.21
N LYS A 243 -9.71 -24.36 -5.54
CA LYS A 243 -10.35 -23.07 -5.29
C LYS A 243 -9.46 -22.09 -4.54
N TYR A 244 -8.67 -22.54 -3.56
CA TYR A 244 -7.80 -21.63 -2.80
C TYR A 244 -6.65 -21.07 -3.66
N LYS A 245 -6.08 -21.88 -4.56
CA LYS A 245 -5.08 -21.42 -5.53
C LYS A 245 -5.63 -20.34 -6.46
N TYR A 246 -6.76 -20.62 -7.10
CA TYR A 246 -7.40 -19.66 -8.00
C TYR A 246 -8.00 -18.47 -7.24
N TRP A 247 -8.30 -18.61 -5.95
CA TRP A 247 -8.70 -17.50 -5.10
C TRP A 247 -7.61 -16.44 -4.98
N GLY A 248 -6.34 -16.84 -4.82
CA GLY A 248 -5.22 -15.90 -4.79
C GLY A 248 -5.00 -15.22 -6.14
N LEU A 249 -4.94 -16.02 -7.20
CA LEU A 249 -4.76 -15.54 -8.58
C LEU A 249 -5.89 -14.60 -9.03
N SER A 250 -7.12 -14.82 -8.57
CA SER A 250 -8.28 -13.97 -8.86
C SER A 250 -8.13 -12.53 -8.34
N TRP A 251 -7.29 -12.32 -7.34
CA TRP A 251 -6.98 -10.99 -6.80
C TRP A 251 -5.64 -10.44 -7.32
N ASN A 252 -4.83 -11.26 -8.00
CA ASN A 252 -3.53 -10.84 -8.49
C ASN A 252 -3.71 -9.92 -9.71
N PRO A 253 -3.20 -8.67 -9.67
CA PRO A 253 -3.41 -7.71 -10.76
C PRO A 253 -2.70 -8.09 -12.06
N ASN A 254 -1.71 -9.00 -12.02
CA ASN A 254 -0.93 -9.41 -13.19
C ASN A 254 -1.54 -10.58 -13.97
N CYS A 255 -2.55 -11.26 -13.41
CA CYS A 255 -3.27 -12.28 -14.16
C CYS A 255 -4.22 -11.61 -15.17
N SER A 256 -4.14 -12.05 -16.42
CA SER A 256 -4.89 -11.49 -17.53
C SER A 256 -6.35 -11.91 -17.52
N GLU A 257 -7.20 -11.15 -18.22
CA GLU A 257 -8.59 -11.58 -18.44
C GLU A 257 -8.68 -12.90 -19.21
N ALA A 258 -7.75 -13.12 -20.16
CA ALA A 258 -7.68 -14.38 -20.90
C ALA A 258 -7.39 -15.57 -19.96
N PHE A 259 -6.53 -15.39 -18.96
CA PHE A 259 -6.33 -16.37 -17.89
C PHE A 259 -7.62 -16.68 -17.16
N TYR A 260 -8.34 -15.64 -16.71
CA TYR A 260 -9.60 -15.84 -16.00
C TYR A 260 -10.66 -16.56 -16.87
N GLU A 261 -10.70 -16.28 -18.18
CA GLU A 261 -11.57 -17.00 -19.12
C GLU A 261 -11.21 -18.49 -19.24
N ARG A 262 -9.91 -18.83 -19.29
CA ARG A 262 -9.45 -20.23 -19.32
C ARG A 262 -9.83 -20.97 -18.04
N HIS A 263 -9.81 -20.26 -16.91
CA HIS A 263 -10.06 -20.79 -15.57
C HIS A 263 -11.42 -20.36 -14.98
N ILE A 264 -12.41 -20.10 -15.84
CA ILE A 264 -13.67 -19.42 -15.47
C ILE A 264 -14.51 -20.15 -14.40
N ASN A 265 -14.31 -21.47 -14.26
CA ASN A 265 -15.00 -22.31 -13.29
C ASN A 265 -14.25 -22.45 -11.96
N GLU A 266 -13.00 -21.98 -11.91
CA GLU A 266 -12.09 -22.16 -10.78
C GLU A 266 -11.82 -20.83 -10.07
N VAL A 267 -11.87 -19.71 -10.80
CA VAL A 267 -11.69 -18.36 -10.27
C VAL A 267 -12.67 -18.02 -9.15
N SER A 268 -12.20 -17.23 -8.19
CA SER A 268 -13.04 -16.65 -7.16
C SER A 268 -13.67 -15.36 -7.69
N TRP A 269 -14.95 -15.44 -8.06
CA TRP A 269 -15.74 -14.28 -8.48
C TRP A 269 -15.80 -13.17 -7.42
N HIS A 270 -15.86 -13.53 -6.14
CA HIS A 270 -15.74 -12.58 -5.04
C HIS A 270 -14.47 -11.72 -5.14
N ARG A 271 -13.32 -12.35 -5.35
CA ARG A 271 -12.02 -11.68 -5.44
C ARG A 271 -11.84 -10.94 -6.76
N LEU A 272 -12.22 -11.54 -7.88
CA LEU A 272 -12.23 -10.89 -9.19
C LEU A 272 -13.07 -9.62 -9.17
N SER A 273 -14.22 -9.64 -8.51
CA SER A 273 -15.09 -8.46 -8.40
C SER A 273 -14.39 -7.28 -7.71
N ASN A 274 -13.47 -7.55 -6.78
CA ASN A 274 -12.65 -6.56 -6.08
C ASN A 274 -11.28 -6.33 -6.75
N ASN A 275 -10.98 -7.01 -7.86
CA ASN A 275 -9.71 -6.86 -8.55
C ASN A 275 -9.76 -5.60 -9.44
N SER A 276 -8.91 -4.62 -9.16
CA SER A 276 -8.89 -3.36 -9.93
C SER A 276 -8.23 -3.50 -11.30
N SER A 277 -7.65 -4.66 -11.65
CA SER A 277 -7.02 -4.88 -12.97
C SER A 277 -7.99 -5.32 -14.06
N ILE A 278 -9.18 -5.84 -13.71
CA ILE A 278 -10.15 -6.29 -14.71
C ILE A 278 -10.87 -5.09 -15.35
N SER A 279 -11.09 -5.18 -16.65
CA SER A 279 -11.73 -4.15 -17.46
C SER A 279 -13.24 -4.12 -17.26
N TYR A 280 -13.81 -2.99 -17.65
CA TYR A 280 -15.25 -2.82 -17.74
C TYR A 280 -15.90 -3.85 -18.69
N GLN A 281 -15.28 -4.13 -19.83
CA GLN A 281 -15.80 -5.07 -20.81
C GLN A 281 -15.92 -6.48 -20.23
N PHE A 282 -14.92 -6.91 -19.45
CA PHE A 282 -14.94 -8.19 -18.77
C PHE A 282 -16.05 -8.27 -17.70
N ILE A 283 -16.19 -7.21 -16.89
CA ILE A 283 -17.28 -7.12 -15.90
C ILE A 283 -18.64 -7.21 -16.58
N GLN A 284 -18.85 -6.51 -17.71
CA GLN A 284 -20.11 -6.58 -18.45
C GLN A 284 -20.40 -7.98 -18.99
N LYS A 285 -19.38 -8.66 -19.52
CA LYS A 285 -19.51 -10.00 -20.11
C LYS A 285 -19.96 -11.03 -19.08
N HIS A 286 -19.52 -10.91 -17.83
CA HIS A 286 -19.80 -11.86 -16.74
C HIS A 286 -20.63 -11.26 -15.61
N ILE A 287 -21.49 -10.28 -15.92
CA ILE A 287 -22.22 -9.49 -14.92
C ILE A 287 -23.11 -10.33 -13.99
N ASP A 288 -23.53 -11.51 -14.44
CA ASP A 288 -24.31 -12.49 -13.69
C ASP A 288 -23.50 -13.17 -12.57
N LYS A 289 -22.18 -13.22 -12.72
CA LYS A 289 -21.25 -13.84 -11.76
C LYS A 289 -20.55 -12.82 -10.85
N ILE A 290 -20.50 -11.56 -11.27
CA ILE A 290 -19.83 -10.49 -10.51
C ILE A 290 -20.61 -10.18 -9.23
N GLU A 291 -19.90 -10.15 -8.10
CA GLU A 291 -20.45 -9.85 -6.80
C GLU A 291 -20.41 -8.35 -6.52
N TRP A 292 -21.60 -7.75 -6.38
CA TRP A 292 -21.77 -6.31 -6.13
C TRP A 292 -20.99 -5.77 -4.94
N ARG A 293 -20.86 -6.56 -3.87
CA ARG A 293 -20.11 -6.14 -2.67
C ARG A 293 -18.63 -5.98 -2.97
N GLY A 294 -18.02 -6.95 -3.66
CA GLY A 294 -16.63 -6.87 -4.10
C GLY A 294 -16.43 -5.77 -5.14
N LEU A 295 -17.37 -5.68 -6.09
CA LEU A 295 -17.42 -4.65 -7.12
C LEU A 295 -17.43 -3.26 -6.49
N SER A 296 -18.31 -2.97 -5.53
CA SER A 296 -18.41 -1.65 -4.89
C SER A 296 -17.13 -1.16 -4.18
N ALA A 297 -16.21 -2.05 -3.86
CA ALA A 297 -14.89 -1.72 -3.31
C ALA A 297 -13.83 -1.42 -4.39
N ASN A 298 -14.13 -1.73 -5.66
CA ASN A 298 -13.27 -1.50 -6.82
C ASN A 298 -13.42 -0.05 -7.33
N PRO A 299 -12.34 0.74 -7.43
CA PRO A 299 -12.37 2.12 -7.91
C PRO A 299 -12.98 2.31 -9.32
N LEU A 300 -12.94 1.27 -10.18
CA LEU A 300 -13.48 1.30 -11.54
C LEU A 300 -15.02 1.29 -11.58
N THR A 301 -15.67 1.04 -10.45
CA THR A 301 -17.14 0.98 -10.37
C THR A 301 -17.84 2.31 -10.27
N ARG A 302 -17.07 3.39 -10.09
CA ARG A 302 -17.62 4.74 -10.05
C ARG A 302 -18.40 5.07 -11.33
N GLU A 303 -17.83 4.76 -12.49
CA GLU A 303 -18.50 4.99 -13.78
C GLU A 303 -19.69 4.04 -14.00
N PHE A 304 -19.58 2.80 -13.50
CA PHE A 304 -20.63 1.80 -13.54
C PHE A 304 -21.86 2.21 -12.72
N VAL A 305 -21.65 2.63 -11.47
CA VAL A 305 -22.72 3.07 -10.55
C VAL A 305 -23.36 4.34 -11.09
N ILE A 306 -22.56 5.31 -11.56
CA ILE A 306 -23.06 6.55 -12.16
C ILE A 306 -23.93 6.26 -13.40
N LYS A 307 -23.46 5.46 -14.38
CA LYS A 307 -24.25 5.14 -15.59
C LYS A 307 -25.54 4.38 -15.27
N LYS A 308 -25.53 3.47 -14.31
CA LYS A 308 -26.72 2.72 -13.90
C LYS A 308 -27.71 3.60 -13.11
N PHE A 309 -27.24 4.46 -12.21
CA PHE A 309 -28.08 5.40 -11.47
C PHE A 309 -28.67 6.51 -12.35
N ILE A 310 -27.92 7.02 -13.34
CA ILE A 310 -28.43 7.99 -14.32
C ILE A 310 -29.64 7.42 -15.06
N LYS A 311 -29.62 6.13 -15.43
CA LYS A 311 -30.76 5.46 -16.08
C LYS A 311 -32.00 5.34 -15.16
N TYR A 312 -31.84 5.34 -13.84
CA TYR A 312 -32.97 5.36 -12.90
C TYR A 312 -33.47 6.78 -12.61
N LEU A 313 -32.60 7.79 -12.72
CA LEU A 313 -32.95 9.20 -12.51
C LEU A 313 -33.60 9.86 -13.74
N THR A 314 -33.39 9.34 -14.94
CA THR A 314 -34.04 9.85 -16.16
C THR A 314 -35.45 9.32 -16.40
N TYR A 315 -35.96 8.46 -15.49
CA TYR A 315 -37.31 7.88 -15.54
C TYR A 315 -38.17 8.22 -14.29
N ALA A 316 -37.76 9.20 -13.49
CA ALA A 316 -38.56 9.79 -12.40
C ALA A 316 -38.87 11.26 -12.70
#